data_AF-A0A9D2EZY3-F1
#
_entry.id   AF-A0A9D2EZY3-F1
#
_cell.length_a   1.000
_cell.length_b   1.000
_cell.length_c   1.000
_cell.angle_alpha   90.00
_cell.angle_beta   90.00
_cell.angle_gamma   90.00
#
_symmetry.space_group_name_H-M   'P 1'
#
loop_
_entity.id
_entity.type
_entity.pdbx_description
1 polymer ?
#
loop_
_entity_poly.entity_id
_entity_poly.type
_entity_poly.pdbx_seq_one_letter_code
_entity_poly.pdbx_strand_id
1 'polypeptide(L)'
;MKIIKRNGSEVAFDISKIENAIRAANAEVPASERLTEREVKFASLNVTDECMEAGHTVTVEEVQDLVEDQLMALDHFEVARKYIIYRYVQNQKRHKNTTDDKILALIECNNEEVKQENSNKNPTVVSVQRDYMAGEVSKDLTMRELLPADIVEAHNEGIIHFHDSDYFAQHMHNCDLINLEDMLQNGTVISGTLIERPHSFSTACNIATQIIAQVASCQYGGQSISLTHLAPFVDVSRKKIRRQVEAEMEAIGIDPGEEKVAEIVEGRVREEISRGVQTIQYQVVTLMTTNGQAPFITVFMYLNEAKNEREKADLALCIEEMLKQRYQGVKNEDGVWITPAFPKLIYVLEEDNVREGTPYFYLTKLAAKCTAKRMVPDYISEKKMKEYKLSKGETEGNGDCYTCMGCRSFLTPDRSGNGFDNVANAGNYEPGKPKYYGRFNQGVVTINLVDVALSAERDMDKFWEIFDERLELCHRALRCRHERLLGTTSDAAPILWQYGALARLEKGEKIDKLLYGGYSTISLGYAGLYECVKAMTGHSHTDREATPFALAVMQRMNDKCAEWKAAENIDYSLYGTPLESTTYKFA
;
A
#
# COMPACT_ATOMS: atom_id res chain seq x y z
N MET A 1 1.40 48.97 -19.37
CA MET A 1 0.66 47.70 -19.47
C MET A 1 0.97 46.84 -18.25
N LYS A 2 0.01 46.05 -17.78
CA LYS A 2 0.25 45.01 -16.76
C LYS A 2 0.18 43.63 -17.43
N ILE A 3 0.87 42.66 -16.86
CA ILE A 3 0.85 41.26 -17.29
C ILE A 3 0.52 40.35 -16.11
N ILE A 4 -0.06 39.19 -16.40
CA ILE A 4 -0.40 38.18 -15.39
C ILE A 4 0.80 37.25 -15.22
N LYS A 5 1.36 37.21 -14.00
CA LYS A 5 2.33 36.18 -13.64
C LYS A 5 1.65 34.82 -13.52
N ARG A 6 2.44 33.76 -13.64
CA ARG A 6 2.02 32.36 -13.48
C ARG A 6 1.24 32.04 -12.20
N ASN A 7 1.43 32.83 -11.14
CA ASN A 7 0.70 32.70 -9.87
C ASN A 7 -0.60 33.53 -9.80
N GLY A 8 -1.09 34.03 -10.94
CA GLY A 8 -2.28 34.86 -11.05
C GLY A 8 -2.10 36.32 -10.64
N SER A 9 -0.92 36.73 -10.17
CA SER A 9 -0.69 38.14 -9.75
C SER A 9 -0.41 39.07 -10.93
N GLU A 10 -1.04 40.24 -10.93
CA GLU A 10 -0.74 41.28 -11.91
C GLU A 10 0.54 42.05 -11.55
N VAL A 11 1.43 42.23 -12.53
CA VAL A 11 2.63 43.06 -12.39
C VAL A 11 2.80 44.03 -13.55
N ALA A 12 3.53 45.12 -13.34
CA ALA A 12 3.89 46.02 -14.41
C ALA A 12 4.79 45.29 -15.44
N PHE A 13 4.47 45.47 -16.72
CA PHE A 13 5.30 44.99 -17.83
C PHE A 13 6.66 45.71 -17.81
N ASP A 14 7.73 44.96 -17.99
CA ASP A 14 9.10 45.45 -17.97
C ASP A 14 9.88 44.88 -19.17
N ILE A 15 10.04 45.72 -20.20
CA ILE A 15 10.71 45.36 -21.46
C ILE A 15 12.17 44.92 -21.24
N SER A 16 12.83 45.42 -20.19
CA SER A 16 14.22 45.06 -19.89
C SER A 16 14.38 43.57 -19.60
N LYS A 17 13.32 42.91 -19.10
CA LYS A 17 13.34 41.46 -18.85
C LYS A 17 13.34 40.65 -20.13
N ILE A 18 12.66 41.12 -21.17
CA ILE A 18 12.67 40.48 -22.50
C ILE A 18 14.04 40.67 -23.13
N GLU A 19 14.56 41.90 -23.15
CA GLU A 19 15.91 42.17 -23.68
C GLU A 19 16.98 41.31 -23.00
N ASN A 20 16.94 41.21 -21.68
CA ASN A 20 17.92 40.42 -20.93
C ASN A 20 17.81 38.92 -21.23
N ALA A 21 16.60 38.39 -21.40
CA ALA A 21 16.39 37.00 -21.75
C ALA A 21 16.87 36.69 -23.18
N ILE A 22 16.59 37.57 -24.14
CA ILE A 22 17.11 37.46 -25.51
C ILE A 22 18.64 37.57 -25.50
N ARG A 23 19.23 38.55 -24.80
CA ARG A 23 20.70 38.69 -24.68
C ARG A 23 21.37 37.45 -24.09
N ALA A 24 20.75 36.82 -23.09
CA ALA A 24 21.27 35.60 -22.50
C ALA A 24 21.30 34.45 -23.52
N ALA A 25 20.20 34.23 -24.26
CA ALA A 25 20.16 33.22 -25.32
C ALA A 25 21.14 33.55 -26.47
N ASN A 26 21.26 34.83 -26.83
CA ASN A 26 22.14 35.33 -27.86
C ASN A 26 23.63 35.13 -27.53
N ALA A 27 24.01 35.17 -26.25
CA ALA A 27 25.38 34.92 -25.83
C ALA A 27 25.81 33.45 -26.00
N GLU A 28 24.87 32.52 -26.06
CA GLU A 28 25.13 31.08 -26.16
C GLU A 28 25.33 30.56 -27.59
N VAL A 29 25.05 31.38 -28.62
CA VAL A 29 25.24 31.00 -30.03
C VAL A 29 26.55 31.57 -30.60
N PRO A 30 27.11 30.98 -31.68
CA PRO A 30 28.29 31.50 -32.38
C PRO A 30 28.07 32.94 -32.87
N ALA A 31 29.14 33.73 -32.94
CA ALA A 31 29.07 35.15 -33.31
C ALA A 31 28.40 35.43 -34.67
N SER A 32 28.43 34.47 -35.60
CA SER A 32 27.80 34.55 -36.92
C SER A 32 26.27 34.47 -36.90
N GLU A 33 25.68 33.99 -35.80
CA GLU A 33 24.24 33.72 -35.67
C GLU A 33 23.57 34.64 -34.63
N ARG A 34 24.36 35.53 -34.01
CA ARG A 34 23.88 36.43 -32.97
C ARG A 34 23.04 37.56 -33.55
N LEU A 35 21.99 37.92 -32.82
CA LEU A 35 21.31 39.20 -33.00
C LEU A 35 22.26 40.34 -32.63
N THR A 36 22.22 41.41 -33.40
CA THR A 36 22.79 42.70 -33.04
C THR A 36 21.96 43.35 -31.92
N GLU A 37 22.56 44.29 -31.19
CA GLU A 37 21.83 45.07 -30.15
C GLU A 37 20.62 45.83 -30.72
N ARG A 38 20.64 46.15 -32.01
CA ARG A 38 19.50 46.79 -32.68
C ARG A 38 18.36 45.80 -32.86
N GLU A 39 18.66 44.57 -33.26
CA GLU A 39 17.66 43.51 -33.47
C GLU A 39 17.08 43.00 -32.15
N VAL A 40 17.87 42.92 -31.07
CA VAL A 40 17.37 42.60 -29.72
C VAL A 40 16.32 43.62 -29.27
N LYS A 41 16.61 44.91 -29.44
CA LYS A 41 15.66 45.99 -29.12
C LYS A 41 14.44 45.96 -30.03
N PHE A 42 14.64 45.71 -31.31
CA PHE A 42 13.56 45.60 -32.28
C PHE A 42 12.59 44.46 -31.93
N ALA A 43 13.11 43.26 -31.69
CA ALA A 43 12.29 42.11 -31.26
C ALA A 43 11.54 42.42 -29.95
N SER A 44 12.22 43.01 -28.96
CA SER A 44 11.59 43.35 -27.67
C SER A 44 10.48 44.40 -27.80
N LEU A 45 10.63 45.36 -28.72
CA LEU A 45 9.60 46.36 -29.03
C LEU A 45 8.41 45.74 -29.75
N ASN A 46 8.65 44.87 -30.76
CA ASN A 46 7.56 44.18 -31.45
C ASN A 46 6.72 43.32 -30.49
N VAL A 47 7.37 42.56 -29.59
CA VAL A 47 6.65 41.81 -28.55
C VAL A 47 5.82 42.76 -27.67
N THR A 48 6.36 43.94 -27.34
CA THR A 48 5.66 44.94 -26.53
C THR A 48 4.42 45.45 -27.25
N ASP A 49 4.53 45.74 -28.54
CA ASP A 49 3.42 46.22 -29.38
C ASP A 49 2.35 45.15 -29.53
N GLU A 50 2.73 43.89 -29.82
CA GLU A 50 1.82 42.74 -29.92
C GLU A 50 1.08 42.47 -28.60
N CYS A 51 1.77 42.61 -27.46
CA CYS A 51 1.13 42.51 -26.15
C CYS A 51 0.11 43.63 -25.90
N MET A 52 0.32 44.84 -26.44
CA MET A 52 -0.66 45.94 -26.34
C MET A 52 -1.86 45.73 -27.26
N GLU A 53 -1.68 45.06 -28.39
CA GLU A 53 -2.73 44.77 -29.37
C GLU A 53 -3.56 43.53 -29.03
N ALA A 54 -3.11 42.66 -28.12
CA ALA A 54 -3.75 41.41 -27.74
C ALA A 54 -5.21 41.54 -27.21
N GLY A 55 -5.66 42.75 -26.84
CA GLY A 55 -7.05 43.01 -26.43
C GLY A 55 -7.44 42.43 -25.06
N HIS A 56 -6.50 41.79 -24.36
CA HIS A 56 -6.64 41.23 -23.01
C HIS A 56 -5.33 41.40 -22.23
N THR A 57 -5.33 41.08 -20.94
CA THR A 57 -4.10 41.14 -20.13
C THR A 57 -3.27 39.90 -20.40
N VAL A 58 -2.17 40.06 -21.12
CA VAL A 58 -1.30 38.93 -21.50
C VAL A 58 -0.60 38.29 -20.29
N THR A 59 -0.45 36.98 -20.35
CA THR A 59 0.29 36.15 -19.39
C THR A 59 1.78 36.18 -19.68
N VAL A 60 2.60 35.77 -18.70
CA VAL A 60 4.06 35.64 -18.89
C VAL A 60 4.39 34.57 -19.94
N GLU A 61 3.55 33.56 -20.10
CA GLU A 61 3.61 32.50 -21.11
C GLU A 61 3.43 33.08 -22.51
N GLU A 62 2.37 33.83 -22.72
CA GLU A 62 2.09 34.48 -24.02
C GLU A 62 3.21 35.44 -24.40
N VAL A 63 3.72 36.23 -23.46
CA VAL A 63 4.89 37.09 -23.70
C VAL A 63 6.12 36.27 -24.15
N GLN A 64 6.31 35.06 -23.59
CA GLN A 64 7.44 34.21 -23.96
C GLN A 64 7.29 33.61 -25.36
N ASP A 65 6.07 33.23 -25.73
CA ASP A 65 5.76 32.68 -27.05
C ASP A 65 5.90 33.76 -28.14
N LEU A 66 5.46 35.00 -27.86
CA LEU A 66 5.70 36.14 -28.75
C LEU A 66 7.21 36.42 -28.96
N VAL A 67 8.05 36.25 -27.92
CA VAL A 67 9.51 36.36 -28.09
C VAL A 67 10.04 35.26 -29.00
N GLU A 68 9.52 34.04 -28.89
CA GLU A 68 9.90 32.91 -29.74
C GLU A 68 9.55 33.22 -31.21
N ASP A 69 8.32 33.68 -31.45
CA ASP A 69 7.82 34.06 -32.77
C ASP A 69 8.63 35.20 -33.40
N GLN A 70 8.99 36.23 -32.63
CA GLN A 70 9.81 37.34 -33.13
C GLN A 70 11.25 36.90 -33.47
N LEU A 71 11.83 35.98 -32.69
CA LEU A 71 13.17 35.44 -33.00
C LEU A 71 13.14 34.56 -34.25
N MET A 72 12.06 33.82 -34.48
CA MET A 72 11.84 33.05 -35.71
C MET A 72 11.58 33.95 -36.92
N ALA A 73 10.80 35.02 -36.76
CA ALA A 73 10.49 35.98 -37.82
C ALA A 73 11.70 36.79 -38.31
N LEU A 74 12.73 36.91 -37.46
CA LEU A 74 14.02 37.52 -37.82
C LEU A 74 15.05 36.50 -38.38
N ASP A 75 14.62 35.28 -38.71
CA ASP A 75 15.46 34.18 -39.21
C ASP A 75 16.60 33.73 -38.26
N HIS A 76 16.50 34.04 -36.95
CA HIS A 76 17.50 33.65 -35.93
C HIS A 76 17.11 32.35 -35.20
N PHE A 77 16.96 31.26 -35.96
CA PHE A 77 16.49 29.96 -35.48
C PHE A 77 17.33 29.36 -34.33
N GLU A 78 18.64 29.52 -34.39
CA GLU A 78 19.56 28.98 -33.37
C GLU A 78 19.44 29.72 -32.03
N VAL A 79 19.19 31.03 -32.08
CA VAL A 79 18.93 31.83 -30.87
C VAL A 79 17.56 31.51 -30.30
N ALA A 80 16.54 31.34 -31.15
CA ALA A 80 15.22 30.87 -30.73
C ALA A 80 15.32 29.50 -30.02
N ARG A 81 16.06 28.54 -30.59
CA ARG A 81 16.28 27.22 -29.96
C ARG A 81 16.95 27.33 -28.59
N LYS A 82 17.97 28.18 -28.45
CA LYS A 82 18.63 28.43 -27.16
C LYS A 82 17.71 29.12 -26.15
N TYR A 83 16.89 30.06 -26.62
CA TYR A 83 15.88 30.72 -25.80
C TYR A 83 14.83 29.72 -25.29
N ILE A 84 14.33 28.82 -26.14
CA ILE A 84 13.38 27.74 -25.78
C ILE A 84 14.02 26.81 -24.73
N ILE A 85 15.26 26.37 -24.94
CA ILE A 85 15.99 25.52 -23.98
C ILE A 85 16.20 26.26 -22.65
N TYR A 86 16.61 27.54 -22.68
CA TYR A 86 16.76 28.36 -21.49
C TYR A 86 15.43 28.51 -20.74
N ARG A 87 14.31 28.78 -21.44
CA ARG A 87 12.95 28.81 -20.89
C ARG A 87 12.62 27.49 -20.21
N TYR A 88 12.85 26.37 -20.89
CA TYR A 88 12.61 25.03 -20.37
C TYR A 88 13.43 24.75 -19.10
N VAL A 89 14.74 25.06 -19.10
CA VAL A 89 15.63 24.90 -17.95
C VAL A 89 15.25 25.82 -16.79
N GLN A 90 14.86 27.06 -17.04
CA GLN A 90 14.40 27.98 -16.00
C GLN A 90 13.03 27.58 -15.44
N ASN A 91 12.15 27.02 -16.27
CA ASN A 91 10.87 26.47 -15.83
C ASN A 91 11.09 25.26 -14.92
N GLN A 92 11.93 24.31 -15.35
CA GLN A 92 12.39 23.17 -14.55
C GLN A 92 12.99 23.61 -13.21
N LYS A 93 13.88 24.62 -13.19
CA LYS A 93 14.47 25.16 -11.95
C LYS A 93 13.43 25.77 -10.99
N ARG A 94 12.39 26.42 -11.50
CA ARG A 94 11.34 27.04 -10.67
C ARG A 94 10.35 26.01 -10.14
N HIS A 95 9.99 25.01 -10.93
CA HIS A 95 9.25 23.84 -10.42
C HIS A 95 10.05 23.15 -9.30
N LYS A 96 11.37 22.97 -9.51
CA LYS A 96 12.29 22.43 -8.50
C LYS A 96 12.30 23.23 -7.19
N ASN A 97 12.17 24.57 -7.23
CA ASN A 97 12.11 25.41 -6.03
C ASN A 97 10.80 25.25 -5.23
N THR A 98 9.67 24.89 -5.86
CA THR A 98 8.41 24.70 -5.11
C THR A 98 8.47 23.50 -4.16
N THR A 99 9.25 22.48 -4.51
CA THR A 99 9.50 21.31 -3.66
C THR A 99 10.30 21.69 -2.42
N ASP A 100 11.32 22.54 -2.58
CA ASP A 100 12.12 23.05 -1.46
C ASP A 100 11.25 23.90 -0.50
N ASP A 101 10.36 24.75 -1.03
CA ASP A 101 9.42 25.53 -0.22
C ASP A 101 8.42 24.63 0.55
N LYS A 102 7.91 23.57 -0.09
CA LYS A 102 7.04 22.56 0.57
C LYS A 102 7.78 21.81 1.68
N ILE A 103 9.02 21.39 1.43
CA ILE A 103 9.89 20.72 2.40
C ILE A 103 10.17 21.64 3.60
N LEU A 104 10.49 22.91 3.35
CA LEU A 104 10.70 23.90 4.42
C LEU A 104 9.43 24.14 5.23
N ALA A 105 8.28 24.30 4.57
CA ALA A 105 6.99 24.45 5.24
C ALA A 105 6.64 23.23 6.13
N LEU A 106 7.03 22.02 5.73
CA LEU A 106 6.87 20.81 6.53
C LEU A 106 7.75 20.81 7.78
N ILE A 107 9.03 21.16 7.62
CA ILE A 107 10.00 21.23 8.72
C ILE A 107 9.55 22.28 9.75
N GLU A 108 9.02 23.43 9.28
CA GLU A 108 8.49 24.49 10.14
C GLU A 108 7.07 24.19 10.67
N CYS A 109 6.49 23.02 10.38
CA CYS A 109 5.15 22.60 10.80
C CYS A 109 3.99 23.49 10.29
N ASN A 110 4.21 24.21 9.20
CA ASN A 110 3.32 25.23 8.62
C ASN A 110 2.42 24.70 7.48
N ASN A 111 2.42 23.40 7.18
CA ASN A 111 1.61 22.79 6.13
C ASN A 111 0.42 22.00 6.73
N GLU A 112 -0.83 22.39 6.45
CA GLU A 112 -2.03 21.68 6.92
C GLU A 112 -2.43 20.48 6.03
N GLU A 113 -2.17 20.54 4.73
CA GLU A 113 -2.58 19.51 3.77
C GLU A 113 -1.92 18.15 4.08
N VAL A 114 -0.62 18.17 4.39
CA VAL A 114 0.13 16.97 4.79
C VAL A 114 -0.28 16.44 6.17
N LYS A 115 -0.82 17.30 7.05
CA LYS A 115 -1.39 16.87 8.34
C LYS A 115 -2.71 16.11 8.16
N GLN A 116 -3.50 16.47 7.14
CA GLN A 116 -4.81 15.88 6.90
C GLN A 116 -4.76 14.58 6.10
N GLU A 117 -3.78 14.41 5.21
CA GLU A 117 -3.64 13.20 4.38
C GLU A 117 -3.38 11.93 5.20
N ASN A 118 -2.71 12.07 6.36
CA ASN A 118 -2.38 10.99 7.29
C ASN A 118 -2.70 11.38 8.74
N SER A 119 -3.98 11.36 9.11
CA SER A 119 -4.47 11.76 10.45
C SER A 119 -3.85 10.98 11.64
N ASN A 120 -3.22 9.83 11.36
CA ASN A 120 -2.52 9.00 12.36
C ASN A 120 -1.04 9.38 12.58
N LYS A 121 -0.48 10.35 11.84
CA LYS A 121 0.93 10.80 11.97
C LYS A 121 0.99 12.08 12.80
N ASN A 122 1.85 12.12 13.84
CA ASN A 122 2.15 13.37 14.53
C ASN A 122 3.24 14.14 13.75
N PRO A 123 2.91 15.26 13.10
CA PRO A 123 3.82 15.96 12.18
C PRO A 123 5.01 16.64 12.88
N THR A 124 4.98 16.74 14.21
CA THR A 124 6.06 17.35 15.01
C THR A 124 7.15 16.34 15.39
N VAL A 125 6.90 15.04 15.22
CA VAL A 125 7.87 13.99 15.57
C VAL A 125 8.93 13.91 14.47
N VAL A 126 10.20 13.87 14.87
CA VAL A 126 11.36 13.92 13.94
C VAL A 126 11.36 12.77 12.92
N SER A 127 10.99 11.56 13.33
CA SER A 127 10.89 10.42 12.39
C SER A 127 9.83 10.65 11.32
N VAL A 128 8.69 11.21 11.69
CA VAL A 128 7.60 11.58 10.77
C VAL A 128 8.02 12.72 9.84
N GLN A 129 8.74 13.73 10.34
CA GLN A 129 9.24 14.82 9.50
C GLN A 129 10.20 14.30 8.42
N ARG A 130 11.11 13.38 8.77
CA ARG A 130 12.03 12.76 7.79
C ARG A 130 11.29 11.97 6.71
N ASP A 131 10.23 11.26 7.09
CA ASP A 131 9.37 10.54 6.17
C ASP A 131 8.65 11.50 5.21
N TYR A 132 8.06 12.58 5.73
CA TYR A 132 7.41 13.59 4.89
C TYR A 132 8.37 14.28 3.93
N MET A 133 9.61 14.58 4.34
CA MET A 133 10.62 15.11 3.43
C MET A 133 10.89 14.15 2.26
N ALA A 134 11.07 12.85 2.55
CA ALA A 134 11.28 11.85 1.51
C ALA A 134 10.03 11.69 0.63
N GLY A 135 8.84 11.73 1.24
CA GLY A 135 7.56 11.61 0.57
C GLY A 135 7.27 12.75 -0.41
N GLU A 136 7.55 14.01 -0.06
CA GLU A 136 7.38 15.14 -0.97
C GLU A 136 8.34 15.09 -2.16
N VAL A 137 9.60 14.69 -1.93
CA VAL A 137 10.57 14.48 -3.01
C VAL A 137 10.10 13.37 -3.96
N SER A 138 9.56 12.28 -3.39
CA SER A 138 9.02 11.15 -4.15
C SER A 138 7.77 11.54 -4.95
N LYS A 139 6.85 12.31 -4.37
CA LYS A 139 5.68 12.88 -5.05
C LYS A 139 6.08 13.76 -6.23
N ASP A 140 7.01 14.71 -6.04
CA ASP A 140 7.50 15.55 -7.14
C ASP A 140 8.07 14.71 -8.29
N LEU A 141 8.96 13.77 -7.97
CA LEU A 141 9.58 12.92 -8.99
C LEU A 141 8.53 12.07 -9.71
N THR A 142 7.57 11.54 -8.96
CA THR A 142 6.46 10.73 -9.49
C THR A 142 5.65 11.51 -10.51
N MET A 143 5.22 12.72 -10.17
CA MET A 143 4.36 13.53 -11.03
C MET A 143 5.12 14.17 -12.20
N ARG A 144 6.42 14.47 -12.04
CA ARG A 144 7.18 15.20 -13.05
C ARG A 144 7.91 14.30 -14.05
N GLU A 145 8.38 13.14 -13.61
CA GLU A 145 9.32 12.31 -14.38
C GLU A 145 8.88 10.85 -14.55
N LEU A 146 8.16 10.27 -13.57
CA LEU A 146 7.88 8.82 -13.58
C LEU A 146 6.53 8.47 -14.21
N LEU A 147 5.51 9.32 -14.03
CA LEU A 147 4.19 9.09 -14.59
C LEU A 147 3.98 9.85 -15.90
N PRO A 148 3.27 9.25 -16.88
CA PRO A 148 2.78 9.97 -18.05
C PRO A 148 1.91 11.18 -17.67
N ALA A 149 2.01 12.26 -18.46
CA ALA A 149 1.36 13.53 -18.15
C ALA A 149 -0.18 13.43 -18.04
N ASP A 150 -0.80 12.61 -18.88
CA ASP A 150 -2.26 12.40 -18.87
C ASP A 150 -2.75 11.63 -17.63
N ILE A 151 -1.93 10.72 -17.09
CA ILE A 151 -2.22 10.04 -15.80
C ILE A 151 -2.11 11.04 -14.65
N VAL A 152 -1.12 11.94 -14.70
CA VAL A 152 -0.92 12.98 -13.69
C VAL A 152 -2.07 13.98 -13.70
N GLU A 153 -2.50 14.41 -14.90
CA GLU A 153 -3.67 15.27 -15.08
C GLU A 153 -4.93 14.62 -14.53
N ALA A 154 -5.23 13.38 -14.91
CA ALA A 154 -6.38 12.63 -14.41
C ALA A 154 -6.34 12.43 -12.88
N HIS A 155 -5.15 12.29 -12.28
CA HIS A 155 -4.99 12.23 -10.82
C HIS A 155 -5.25 13.58 -10.14
N ASN A 156 -4.84 14.68 -10.75
CA ASN A 156 -5.02 16.03 -10.23
C ASN A 156 -6.47 16.49 -10.34
N GLU A 157 -7.16 16.12 -11.42
CA GLU A 157 -8.58 16.40 -11.66
C GLU A 157 -9.52 15.47 -10.87
N GLY A 158 -8.99 14.45 -10.19
CA GLY A 158 -9.79 13.53 -9.38
C GLY A 158 -10.60 12.52 -10.20
N ILE A 159 -10.27 12.33 -11.48
CA ILE A 159 -10.83 11.28 -12.37
C ILE A 159 -10.37 9.90 -11.90
N ILE A 160 -9.09 9.80 -11.54
CA ILE A 160 -8.49 8.63 -10.93
C ILE A 160 -7.70 9.03 -9.67
N HIS A 161 -7.33 8.04 -8.87
CA HIS A 161 -6.39 8.25 -7.76
C HIS A 161 -5.27 7.22 -7.82
N PHE A 162 -4.06 7.70 -8.09
CA PHE A 162 -2.83 6.94 -7.94
C PHE A 162 -2.40 7.01 -6.47
N HIS A 163 -2.56 5.89 -5.74
CA HIS A 163 -2.27 5.83 -4.30
C HIS A 163 -0.77 5.97 -4.01
N ASP A 164 -0.36 6.32 -2.78
CA ASP A 164 1.03 6.17 -2.32
C ASP A 164 2.11 6.76 -3.27
N SER A 165 1.82 7.89 -3.94
CA SER A 165 2.77 8.54 -4.85
C SER A 165 4.03 9.06 -4.13
N ASP A 166 3.96 9.19 -2.80
CA ASP A 166 5.07 9.47 -1.89
C ASP A 166 6.03 8.31 -1.68
N TYR A 167 5.69 7.09 -2.11
CA TYR A 167 6.61 5.93 -2.07
C TYR A 167 6.96 5.39 -3.47
N PHE A 168 6.35 5.94 -4.53
CA PHE A 168 6.51 5.41 -5.89
C PHE A 168 7.89 5.63 -6.52
N ALA A 169 8.64 6.64 -6.04
CA ALA A 169 10.02 6.83 -6.45
C ALA A 169 10.93 5.65 -6.05
N GLN A 170 10.57 4.89 -5.03
CA GLN A 170 11.29 3.69 -4.62
C GLN A 170 10.71 2.46 -5.34
N HIS A 171 11.53 1.43 -5.51
CA HIS A 171 11.09 0.12 -6.04
C HIS A 171 10.42 -0.70 -4.92
N MET A 172 9.30 -0.19 -4.41
CA MET A 172 8.55 -0.78 -3.29
C MET A 172 7.18 -1.27 -3.75
N HIS A 173 6.68 -2.33 -3.10
CA HIS A 173 5.32 -2.82 -3.28
C HIS A 173 4.41 -2.36 -2.12
N ASN A 174 3.12 -2.66 -2.24
CA ASN A 174 2.09 -2.22 -1.30
C ASN A 174 2.04 -3.11 -0.05
N CYS A 175 1.23 -4.16 -0.09
CA CYS A 175 0.87 -4.97 1.06
C CYS A 175 1.18 -6.45 0.81
N ASP A 176 1.31 -7.24 1.88
CA ASP A 176 1.68 -8.65 1.78
C ASP A 176 1.05 -9.57 2.83
N LEU A 177 1.15 -10.88 2.55
CA LEU A 177 0.97 -11.96 3.53
C LEU A 177 2.36 -12.50 3.87
N ILE A 178 2.88 -12.21 5.07
CA ILE A 178 4.21 -12.69 5.45
C ILE A 178 4.20 -14.21 5.58
N ASN A 179 5.17 -14.88 4.96
CA ASN A 179 5.41 -16.31 5.15
C ASN A 179 6.14 -16.60 6.47
N LEU A 180 5.49 -16.20 7.57
CA LEU A 180 6.05 -16.29 8.93
C LEU A 180 6.39 -17.74 9.30
N GLU A 181 5.62 -18.72 8.84
CA GLU A 181 5.94 -20.13 9.04
C GLU A 181 7.31 -20.49 8.45
N ASP A 182 7.57 -20.12 7.20
CA ASP A 182 8.85 -20.41 6.55
C ASP A 182 10.02 -19.77 7.29
N MET A 183 9.88 -18.49 7.65
CA MET A 183 10.92 -17.75 8.36
C MET A 183 11.24 -18.37 9.73
N LEU A 184 10.20 -18.78 10.48
CA LEU A 184 10.38 -19.34 11.82
C LEU A 184 10.83 -20.80 11.81
N GLN A 185 10.39 -21.62 10.85
CA GLN A 185 10.78 -23.04 10.78
C GLN A 185 12.15 -23.24 10.11
N ASN A 186 12.48 -22.46 9.09
CA ASN A 186 13.68 -22.65 8.26
C ASN A 186 14.79 -21.62 8.53
N GLY A 187 14.60 -20.76 9.53
CA GLY A 187 15.52 -19.67 9.86
C GLY A 187 15.41 -18.48 8.90
N THR A 188 15.86 -17.33 9.35
CA THR A 188 15.82 -16.05 8.61
C THR A 188 17.02 -15.18 8.95
N VAL A 189 17.22 -14.08 8.23
CA VAL A 189 18.26 -13.09 8.54
C VAL A 189 17.60 -11.74 8.72
N ILE A 190 17.82 -11.14 9.89
CA ILE A 190 17.31 -9.81 10.25
C ILE A 190 18.50 -8.88 10.41
N SER A 191 18.57 -7.85 9.57
CA SER A 191 19.65 -6.84 9.58
C SER A 191 21.07 -7.47 9.59
N GLY A 192 21.26 -8.53 8.80
CA GLY A 192 22.54 -9.24 8.69
C GLY A 192 22.80 -10.30 9.77
N THR A 193 21.90 -10.48 10.73
CA THR A 193 22.02 -11.48 11.80
C THR A 193 21.18 -12.71 11.50
N LEU A 194 21.80 -13.90 11.49
CA LEU A 194 21.10 -15.17 11.34
C LEU A 194 20.25 -15.45 12.58
N ILE A 195 18.98 -15.71 12.35
CA ILE A 195 18.01 -16.13 13.35
C ILE A 195 17.64 -17.58 13.07
N GLU A 196 18.03 -18.47 13.98
CA GLU A 196 17.70 -19.89 13.91
C GLU A 196 16.26 -20.16 14.37
N ARG A 197 15.79 -21.38 14.14
CA ARG A 197 14.46 -21.84 14.55
C ARG A 197 14.26 -21.61 16.07
N PRO A 198 13.20 -20.88 16.49
CA PRO A 198 12.97 -20.60 17.91
C PRO A 198 12.79 -21.87 18.75
N HIS A 199 13.34 -21.85 19.97
CA HIS A 199 13.24 -22.96 20.93
C HIS A 199 12.17 -22.73 22.02
N SER A 200 11.26 -21.77 21.79
CA SER A 200 10.13 -21.48 22.68
C SER A 200 9.09 -20.60 21.96
N PHE A 201 7.83 -20.66 22.40
CA PHE A 201 6.75 -19.81 21.91
C PHE A 201 7.03 -18.32 22.16
N SER A 202 7.53 -17.98 23.34
CA SER A 202 7.85 -16.59 23.69
C SER A 202 8.97 -16.02 22.81
N THR A 203 10.01 -16.82 22.52
CA THR A 203 11.07 -16.45 21.57
C THR A 203 10.53 -16.29 20.15
N ALA A 204 9.64 -17.19 19.70
CA ALA A 204 9.00 -17.08 18.38
C ALA A 204 8.18 -15.79 18.24
N CYS A 205 7.44 -15.40 19.28
CA CYS A 205 6.67 -14.15 19.30
C CYS A 205 7.59 -12.91 19.19
N ASN A 206 8.71 -12.88 19.90
CA ASN A 206 9.69 -11.79 19.81
C ASN A 206 10.37 -11.71 18.43
N ILE A 207 10.67 -12.85 17.80
CA ILE A 207 11.21 -12.84 16.43
C ILE A 207 10.15 -12.37 15.44
N ALA A 208 8.90 -12.80 15.61
CA ALA A 208 7.79 -12.37 14.75
C ALA A 208 7.59 -10.84 14.77
N THR A 209 7.67 -10.20 15.93
CA THR A 209 7.57 -8.73 16.03
C THR A 209 8.73 -8.00 15.36
N GLN A 210 9.95 -8.56 15.43
CA GLN A 210 11.11 -8.03 14.69
C GLN A 210 10.90 -8.14 13.18
N ILE A 211 10.39 -9.28 12.70
CA ILE A 211 10.03 -9.48 11.29
C ILE A 211 8.98 -8.45 10.86
N ILE A 212 7.91 -8.27 11.63
CA ILE A 212 6.84 -7.31 11.36
C ILE A 212 7.40 -5.90 11.19
N ALA A 213 8.28 -5.45 12.08
CA ALA A 213 8.86 -4.11 12.01
C ALA A 213 9.75 -3.93 10.76
N GLN A 214 10.52 -4.96 10.38
CA GLN A 214 11.40 -4.92 9.20
C GLN A 214 10.60 -4.97 7.89
N VAL A 215 9.57 -5.82 7.80
CA VAL A 215 8.72 -5.91 6.61
C VAL A 215 7.98 -4.59 6.36
N ALA A 216 7.34 -4.01 7.39
CA ALA A 216 6.70 -2.69 7.22
C ALA A 216 7.67 -1.56 6.87
N SER A 217 8.96 -1.70 7.15
CA SER A 217 9.95 -0.70 6.77
C SER A 217 10.42 -0.82 5.31
N CYS A 218 10.02 -1.90 4.61
CA CYS A 218 10.39 -2.22 3.23
C CYS A 218 9.21 -2.19 2.25
N GLN A 219 8.02 -1.78 2.70
CA GLN A 219 6.82 -1.61 1.90
C GLN A 219 6.03 -0.39 2.39
N TYR A 220 5.06 0.10 1.63
CA TYR A 220 4.24 1.26 2.03
C TYR A 220 2.84 0.89 2.55
N GLY A 221 2.42 -0.36 2.38
CA GLY A 221 1.12 -0.85 2.80
C GLY A 221 1.12 -1.70 4.08
N GLY A 222 -0.06 -2.22 4.41
CA GLY A 222 -0.25 -3.14 5.53
C GLY A 222 0.29 -4.54 5.27
N GLN A 223 0.56 -5.27 6.33
CA GLN A 223 1.03 -6.66 6.31
C GLN A 223 0.08 -7.53 7.13
N SER A 224 0.06 -8.82 6.86
CA SER A 224 -0.72 -9.78 7.64
C SER A 224 0.10 -11.01 8.01
N ILE A 225 -0.08 -11.50 9.23
CA ILE A 225 0.46 -12.77 9.71
C ILE A 225 -0.67 -13.70 10.14
N SER A 226 -0.41 -15.01 10.11
CA SER A 226 -1.26 -15.98 10.79
C SER A 226 -0.70 -16.33 12.17
N LEU A 227 -1.59 -16.36 13.16
CA LEU A 227 -1.29 -16.86 14.50
C LEU A 227 -0.99 -18.37 14.50
N THR A 228 -1.52 -19.12 13.52
CA THR A 228 -1.23 -20.54 13.32
C THR A 228 0.26 -20.79 13.13
N HIS A 229 0.98 -19.89 12.45
CA HIS A 229 2.42 -20.02 12.22
C HIS A 229 3.25 -20.01 13.52
N LEU A 230 2.67 -19.51 14.62
CA LEU A 230 3.28 -19.52 15.95
C LEU A 230 2.87 -20.73 16.81
N ALA A 231 1.74 -21.38 16.50
CA ALA A 231 1.19 -22.49 17.27
C ALA A 231 2.16 -23.68 17.45
N PRO A 232 2.97 -24.09 16.46
CA PRO A 232 3.94 -25.18 16.64
C PRO A 232 4.94 -24.95 17.78
N PHE A 233 5.24 -23.70 18.12
CA PHE A 233 6.19 -23.36 19.17
C PHE A 233 5.60 -23.52 20.58
N VAL A 234 4.27 -23.65 20.71
CA VAL A 234 3.62 -24.01 21.97
C VAL A 234 4.06 -25.42 22.40
N ASP A 235 4.11 -26.37 21.48
CA ASP A 235 4.57 -27.73 21.79
C ASP A 235 6.08 -27.80 22.05
N VAL A 236 6.88 -26.98 21.36
CA VAL A 236 8.31 -26.82 21.66
C VAL A 236 8.49 -26.35 23.11
N SER A 237 7.74 -25.33 23.52
CA SER A 237 7.70 -24.85 24.89
C SER A 237 7.23 -25.91 25.87
N ARG A 238 6.14 -26.62 25.57
CA ARG A 238 5.61 -27.70 26.42
C ARG A 238 6.65 -28.78 26.69
N LYS A 239 7.34 -29.26 25.66
CA LYS A 239 8.40 -30.27 25.80
C LYS A 239 9.57 -29.76 26.63
N LYS A 240 9.97 -28.51 26.43
CA LYS A 240 11.03 -27.87 27.22
C LYS A 240 10.63 -27.74 28.69
N ILE A 241 9.43 -27.22 28.95
CA ILE A 241 8.87 -27.05 30.29
C ILE A 241 8.74 -28.41 30.99
N ARG A 242 8.26 -29.45 30.30
CA ARG A 242 8.14 -30.80 30.87
C ARG A 242 9.48 -31.32 31.38
N ARG A 243 10.55 -31.21 30.58
CA ARG A 243 11.90 -31.59 31.00
C ARG A 243 12.39 -30.80 32.21
N GLN A 244 12.07 -29.50 32.28
CA GLN A 244 12.43 -28.66 33.42
C GLN A 244 11.69 -29.10 34.69
N VAL A 245 10.37 -29.34 34.59
CA VAL A 245 9.56 -29.82 35.71
C VAL A 245 10.05 -31.19 36.18
N GLU A 246 10.29 -32.13 35.27
CA GLU A 246 10.84 -33.46 35.61
C GLU A 246 12.19 -33.35 36.33
N ALA A 247 13.11 -32.53 35.84
CA ALA A 247 14.41 -32.30 36.48
C ALA A 247 14.27 -31.61 37.85
N GLU A 248 13.33 -30.67 38.02
CA GLU A 248 13.03 -30.04 39.30
C GLU A 248 12.51 -31.06 40.32
N MET A 249 11.61 -31.95 39.90
CA MET A 249 11.02 -33.00 40.74
C MET A 249 12.07 -34.05 41.13
N GLU A 250 12.93 -34.46 40.18
CA GLU A 250 14.06 -35.36 40.45
C GLU A 250 15.06 -34.73 41.44
N ALA A 251 15.39 -33.45 41.28
CA ALA A 251 16.33 -32.74 42.16
C ALA A 251 15.86 -32.65 43.62
N ILE A 252 14.54 -32.67 43.87
CA ILE A 252 13.96 -32.69 45.22
C ILE A 252 13.54 -34.10 45.68
N GLY A 253 13.78 -35.13 44.85
CA GLY A 253 13.48 -36.53 45.17
C GLY A 253 11.99 -36.86 45.27
N ILE A 254 11.13 -36.12 44.57
CA ILE A 254 9.68 -36.33 44.58
C ILE A 254 9.25 -36.86 43.21
N ASP A 255 8.45 -37.94 43.20
CA ASP A 255 7.69 -38.35 42.02
C ASP A 255 6.21 -37.93 42.21
N PRO A 256 5.78 -36.81 41.61
CA PRO A 256 4.41 -36.33 41.78
C PRO A 256 3.41 -37.08 40.89
N GLY A 257 3.86 -38.03 40.06
CA GLY A 257 3.04 -38.74 39.08
C GLY A 257 2.75 -37.93 37.81
N GLU A 258 2.46 -38.64 36.72
CA GLU A 258 2.29 -38.06 35.37
C GLU A 258 1.18 -37.00 35.31
N GLU A 259 0.06 -37.22 36.00
CA GLU A 259 -1.07 -36.28 35.99
C GLU A 259 -0.68 -34.92 36.58
N LYS A 260 0.06 -34.92 37.70
CA LYS A 260 0.47 -33.68 38.35
C LYS A 260 1.58 -32.97 37.58
N VAL A 261 2.50 -33.71 36.96
CA VAL A 261 3.47 -33.14 36.02
C VAL A 261 2.74 -32.46 34.86
N ALA A 262 1.78 -33.14 34.23
CA ALA A 262 1.01 -32.58 33.12
C ALA A 262 0.26 -31.30 33.51
N GLU A 263 -0.36 -31.26 34.69
CA GLU A 263 -1.04 -30.07 35.22
C GLU A 263 -0.07 -28.88 35.38
N ILE A 264 1.09 -29.10 36.00
CA ILE A 264 2.12 -28.05 36.19
C ILE A 264 2.64 -27.56 34.83
N VAL A 265 2.90 -28.48 33.91
CA VAL A 265 3.39 -28.17 32.56
C VAL A 265 2.38 -27.32 31.81
N GLU A 266 1.10 -27.72 31.77
CA GLU A 266 0.05 -26.95 31.09
C GLU A 266 -0.23 -25.60 31.76
N GLY A 267 -0.04 -25.48 33.08
CA GLY A 267 -0.04 -24.20 33.79
C GLY A 267 1.07 -23.27 33.28
N ARG A 268 2.31 -23.74 33.27
CA ARG A 268 3.48 -22.98 32.79
C ARG A 268 3.43 -22.67 31.29
N VAL A 269 2.84 -23.55 30.47
CA VAL A 269 2.60 -23.32 29.04
C VAL A 269 1.65 -22.14 28.84
N ARG A 270 0.54 -22.06 29.60
CA ARG A 270 -0.39 -20.93 29.52
C ARG A 270 0.27 -19.62 29.91
N GLU A 271 1.10 -19.62 30.95
CA GLU A 271 1.90 -18.43 31.32
C GLU A 271 2.87 -18.02 30.20
N GLU A 272 3.48 -18.99 29.52
CA GLU A 272 4.36 -18.69 28.39
C GLU A 272 3.59 -18.12 27.19
N ILE A 273 2.41 -18.65 26.87
CA ILE A 273 1.52 -18.09 25.84
C ILE A 273 1.16 -16.64 26.20
N SER A 274 0.79 -16.38 27.45
CA SER A 274 0.48 -15.03 27.94
C SER A 274 1.63 -14.05 27.73
N ARG A 275 2.87 -14.43 28.08
CA ARG A 275 4.05 -13.60 27.84
C ARG A 275 4.32 -13.37 26.34
N GLY A 276 4.18 -14.41 25.51
CA GLY A 276 4.41 -14.31 24.06
C GLY A 276 3.40 -13.39 23.38
N VAL A 277 2.11 -13.57 23.66
CA VAL A 277 1.02 -12.72 23.15
C VAL A 277 1.19 -11.27 23.62
N GLN A 278 1.55 -11.06 24.89
CA GLN A 278 1.82 -9.73 25.42
C GLN A 278 2.97 -9.04 24.70
N THR A 279 4.03 -9.79 24.37
CA THR A 279 5.16 -9.27 23.59
C THR A 279 4.67 -8.74 22.24
N ILE A 280 3.82 -9.49 21.53
CA ILE A 280 3.24 -9.03 20.26
C ILE A 280 2.42 -7.76 20.48
N GLN A 281 1.46 -7.77 21.42
CA GLN A 281 0.55 -6.65 21.63
C GLN A 281 1.26 -5.33 21.98
N TYR A 282 2.31 -5.38 22.81
CA TYR A 282 3.03 -4.18 23.18
C TYR A 282 4.04 -3.75 22.12
N GLN A 283 4.81 -4.67 21.54
CA GLN A 283 5.86 -4.30 20.59
C GLN A 283 5.31 -3.75 19.29
N VAL A 284 4.20 -4.28 18.77
CA VAL A 284 3.57 -3.73 17.55
C VAL A 284 2.98 -2.32 17.72
N VAL A 285 2.83 -1.84 18.96
CA VAL A 285 2.36 -0.48 19.26
C VAL A 285 3.51 0.45 19.67
N THR A 286 4.58 -0.11 20.23
CA THR A 286 5.72 0.67 20.76
C THR A 286 6.93 0.71 19.84
N LEU A 287 7.04 -0.22 18.89
CA LEU A 287 8.03 -0.17 17.83
C LEU A 287 7.56 0.80 16.74
N MET A 288 8.49 1.61 16.25
CA MET A 288 8.28 2.46 15.09
C MET A 288 8.99 1.88 13.87
N THR A 289 8.35 2.00 12.72
CA THR A 289 8.96 1.70 11.42
C THR A 289 9.76 2.91 10.93
N THR A 290 10.37 2.81 9.76
CA THR A 290 11.13 3.90 9.12
C THR A 290 10.31 5.16 8.88
N ASN A 291 8.98 5.06 8.79
CA ASN A 291 8.08 6.20 8.59
C ASN A 291 7.61 6.87 9.92
N GLY A 292 8.09 6.38 11.06
CA GLY A 292 7.77 6.94 12.37
C GLY A 292 6.42 6.51 12.96
N GLN A 293 5.75 5.51 12.38
CA GLN A 293 4.50 4.97 12.89
C GLN A 293 4.64 3.55 13.43
N ALA A 294 3.67 3.13 14.23
CA ALA A 294 3.48 1.72 14.53
C ALA A 294 3.21 0.94 13.24
N PRO A 295 3.77 -0.27 13.07
CA PRO A 295 3.55 -1.08 11.87
C PRO A 295 2.06 -1.37 11.69
N PHE A 296 1.54 -1.14 10.48
CA PHE A 296 0.21 -1.61 10.12
C PHE A 296 0.26 -3.14 9.95
N ILE A 297 -0.21 -3.85 10.99
CA ILE A 297 -0.28 -5.30 11.02
C ILE A 297 -1.70 -5.82 11.29
N THR A 298 -2.06 -6.89 10.57
CA THR A 298 -3.24 -7.74 10.82
C THR A 298 -2.80 -9.11 11.32
N VAL A 299 -3.47 -9.62 12.37
CA VAL A 299 -3.29 -10.99 12.89
C VAL A 299 -4.51 -11.82 12.55
N PHE A 300 -4.30 -12.88 11.78
CA PHE A 300 -5.32 -13.83 11.37
C PHE A 300 -5.41 -15.01 12.35
N MET A 301 -6.64 -15.33 12.75
CA MET A 301 -6.96 -16.36 13.74
C MET A 301 -7.96 -17.35 13.12
N TYR A 302 -7.47 -18.49 12.64
CA TYR A 302 -8.24 -19.49 11.92
C TYR A 302 -7.90 -20.91 12.39
N LEU A 303 -8.83 -21.61 13.03
CA LEU A 303 -8.52 -22.89 13.68
C LEU A 303 -8.25 -24.01 12.66
N ASN A 304 -8.99 -24.08 11.55
CA ASN A 304 -8.81 -25.10 10.52
C ASN A 304 -7.55 -24.90 9.67
N GLU A 305 -6.75 -23.86 9.92
CA GLU A 305 -5.40 -23.75 9.33
C GLU A 305 -4.38 -24.65 10.03
N ALA A 306 -4.63 -25.04 11.29
CA ALA A 306 -3.76 -25.94 12.03
C ALA A 306 -3.69 -27.32 11.36
N LYS A 307 -2.51 -27.95 11.36
CA LYS A 307 -2.27 -29.18 10.59
C LYS A 307 -2.85 -30.45 11.26
N ASN A 308 -3.21 -30.36 12.53
CA ASN A 308 -3.74 -31.46 13.32
C ASN A 308 -4.49 -30.95 14.57
N GLU A 309 -5.25 -31.84 15.22
CA GLU A 309 -6.07 -31.49 16.39
C GLU A 309 -5.26 -30.97 17.60
N ARG A 310 -4.02 -31.42 17.79
CA ARG A 310 -3.19 -30.90 18.89
C ARG A 310 -2.76 -29.46 18.63
N GLU A 311 -2.28 -29.19 17.42
CA GLU A 311 -1.91 -27.84 16.99
C GLU A 311 -3.12 -26.91 17.00
N LYS A 312 -4.31 -27.40 16.64
CA LYS A 312 -5.57 -26.68 16.72
C LYS A 312 -5.93 -26.29 18.16
N ALA A 313 -5.78 -27.22 19.09
CA ALA A 313 -5.99 -26.96 20.52
C ALA A 313 -4.97 -25.94 21.07
N ASP A 314 -3.70 -26.04 20.66
CA ASP A 314 -2.66 -25.08 21.05
C ASP A 314 -2.92 -23.68 20.44
N LEU A 315 -3.36 -23.61 19.19
CA LEU A 315 -3.80 -22.38 18.53
C LEU A 315 -5.01 -21.77 19.24
N ALA A 316 -5.99 -22.58 19.67
CA ALA A 316 -7.13 -22.10 20.43
C ALA A 316 -6.71 -21.39 21.73
N LEU A 317 -5.68 -21.90 22.43
CA LEU A 317 -5.10 -21.23 23.61
C LEU A 317 -4.45 -19.88 23.24
N CYS A 318 -3.73 -19.82 22.13
CA CYS A 318 -3.14 -18.57 21.62
C CYS A 318 -4.23 -17.54 21.27
N ILE A 319 -5.30 -17.95 20.59
CA ILE A 319 -6.44 -17.10 20.22
C ILE A 319 -7.15 -16.59 21.49
N GLU A 320 -7.41 -17.48 22.45
CA GLU A 320 -8.04 -17.12 23.71
C GLU A 320 -7.26 -16.01 24.42
N GLU A 321 -5.94 -16.16 24.50
CA GLU A 321 -5.06 -15.21 25.17
C GLU A 321 -4.96 -13.89 24.40
N MET A 322 -4.86 -13.93 23.06
CA MET A 322 -4.90 -12.74 22.20
C MET A 322 -6.18 -11.92 22.43
N LEU A 323 -7.34 -12.59 22.49
CA LEU A 323 -8.63 -11.95 22.73
C LEU A 323 -8.74 -11.40 24.17
N LYS A 324 -8.24 -12.12 25.18
CA LYS A 324 -8.23 -11.64 26.58
C LYS A 324 -7.42 -10.36 26.72
N GLN A 325 -6.21 -10.32 26.17
CA GLN A 325 -5.33 -9.15 26.27
C GLN A 325 -5.83 -7.98 25.43
N ARG A 326 -6.43 -8.23 24.25
CA ARG A 326 -7.11 -7.18 23.49
C ARG A 326 -8.30 -6.61 24.27
N TYR A 327 -9.14 -7.45 24.88
CA TYR A 327 -10.28 -7.01 25.69
C TYR A 327 -9.83 -6.15 26.88
N GLN A 328 -8.71 -6.49 27.51
CA GLN A 328 -8.07 -5.67 28.53
C GLN A 328 -7.64 -4.32 27.95
N GLY A 329 -6.99 -4.31 26.79
CA GLY A 329 -6.45 -3.13 26.11
C GLY A 329 -5.00 -2.84 26.48
N VAL A 330 -4.53 -1.64 26.19
CA VAL A 330 -3.21 -1.13 26.60
C VAL A 330 -3.40 0.12 27.45
N LYS A 331 -2.45 0.43 28.32
CA LYS A 331 -2.50 1.69 29.09
C LYS A 331 -1.92 2.83 28.26
N ASN A 332 -2.58 3.99 28.27
CA ASN A 332 -2.00 5.24 27.78
C ASN A 332 -1.02 5.83 28.83
N GLU A 333 -0.46 7.01 28.54
CA GLU A 333 0.50 7.72 29.42
C GLU A 333 -0.07 8.01 30.82
N ASP A 334 -1.39 8.22 30.93
CA ASP A 334 -2.11 8.41 32.21
C ASP A 334 -2.42 7.09 32.95
N GLY A 335 -2.00 5.95 32.40
CA GLY A 335 -2.26 4.63 32.97
C GLY A 335 -3.68 4.09 32.74
N VAL A 336 -4.47 4.71 31.85
CA VAL A 336 -5.87 4.36 31.53
C VAL A 336 -5.93 3.33 30.40
N TRP A 337 -6.78 2.31 30.55
CA TRP A 337 -6.95 1.23 29.58
C TRP A 337 -7.69 1.67 28.30
N ILE A 338 -6.95 1.97 27.24
CA ILE A 338 -7.45 2.37 25.93
C ILE A 338 -7.52 1.20 24.93
N THR A 339 -8.22 1.43 23.82
CA THR A 339 -8.29 0.52 22.68
C THR A 339 -7.08 0.77 21.80
N PRO A 340 -6.15 -0.19 21.64
CA PRO A 340 -5.04 -0.02 20.71
C PRO A 340 -5.55 -0.13 19.25
N ALA A 341 -5.00 0.69 18.36
CA ALA A 341 -5.33 0.66 16.93
C ALA A 341 -4.83 -0.64 16.26
N PHE A 342 -3.61 -1.08 16.59
CA PHE A 342 -2.98 -2.28 16.04
C PHE A 342 -2.66 -3.34 17.12
N PRO A 343 -2.50 -4.61 16.73
CA PRO A 343 -2.83 -5.16 15.42
C PRO A 343 -4.33 -5.12 15.12
N LYS A 344 -4.72 -5.14 13.86
CA LYS A 344 -6.06 -5.58 13.49
C LYS A 344 -6.17 -7.07 13.81
N LEU A 345 -7.31 -7.52 14.31
CA LEU A 345 -7.56 -8.93 14.58
C LEU A 345 -8.65 -9.43 13.63
N ILE A 346 -8.40 -10.54 12.94
CA ILE A 346 -9.40 -11.21 12.10
C ILE A 346 -9.65 -12.60 12.66
N TYR A 347 -10.89 -12.85 13.06
CA TYR A 347 -11.35 -14.12 13.60
C TYR A 347 -12.23 -14.85 12.57
N VAL A 348 -11.86 -16.09 12.23
CA VAL A 348 -12.63 -16.88 11.28
C VAL A 348 -13.77 -17.60 11.98
N LEU A 349 -14.96 -17.48 11.41
CA LEU A 349 -16.15 -18.24 11.78
C LEU A 349 -16.18 -19.54 10.95
N GLU A 350 -16.08 -20.67 11.65
CA GLU A 350 -16.02 -22.03 11.11
C GLU A 350 -16.89 -22.99 11.94
N GLU A 351 -17.20 -24.18 11.43
CA GLU A 351 -18.18 -25.08 12.06
C GLU A 351 -17.87 -25.39 13.54
N ASP A 352 -16.60 -25.42 13.93
CA ASP A 352 -16.20 -25.73 15.30
C ASP A 352 -16.40 -24.58 16.30
N ASN A 353 -16.68 -23.36 15.84
CA ASN A 353 -16.79 -22.18 16.69
C ASN A 353 -18.08 -21.37 16.52
N VAL A 354 -18.93 -21.65 15.52
CA VAL A 354 -20.13 -20.84 15.26
C VAL A 354 -21.38 -21.21 16.06
N ARG A 355 -21.45 -22.39 16.69
CA ARG A 355 -22.68 -22.90 17.34
C ARG A 355 -22.47 -23.30 18.79
N GLU A 356 -23.47 -23.07 19.64
CA GLU A 356 -23.47 -23.61 20.99
C GLU A 356 -23.29 -25.13 20.99
N GLY A 357 -22.44 -25.64 21.89
CA GLY A 357 -22.10 -27.06 22.00
C GLY A 357 -20.89 -27.50 21.18
N THR A 358 -20.35 -26.66 20.29
CA THR A 358 -19.10 -26.98 19.57
C THR A 358 -17.87 -26.68 20.42
N PRO A 359 -16.71 -27.34 20.17
CA PRO A 359 -15.55 -27.27 21.07
C PRO A 359 -15.02 -25.86 21.33
N TYR A 360 -15.08 -24.99 20.33
CA TYR A 360 -14.47 -23.67 20.38
C TYR A 360 -15.48 -22.51 20.39
N PHE A 361 -16.77 -22.76 20.59
CA PHE A 361 -17.80 -21.70 20.68
C PHE A 361 -17.52 -20.67 21.79
N TYR A 362 -16.80 -21.08 22.84
CA TYR A 362 -16.38 -20.16 23.89
C TYR A 362 -15.46 -19.05 23.38
N LEU A 363 -14.63 -19.31 22.35
CA LEU A 363 -13.80 -18.31 21.68
C LEU A 363 -14.67 -17.30 20.94
N THR A 364 -15.74 -17.73 20.26
CA THR A 364 -16.68 -16.82 19.59
C THR A 364 -17.38 -15.91 20.58
N LYS A 365 -17.80 -16.43 21.75
CA LYS A 365 -18.34 -15.59 22.84
C LYS A 365 -17.32 -14.57 23.34
N LEU A 366 -16.06 -14.99 23.49
CA LEU A 366 -14.98 -14.10 23.90
C LEU A 366 -14.66 -13.04 22.83
N ALA A 367 -14.64 -13.42 21.55
CA ALA A 367 -14.45 -12.54 20.42
C ALA A 367 -15.55 -11.47 20.36
N ALA A 368 -16.83 -11.88 20.45
CA ALA A 368 -17.95 -10.95 20.49
C ALA A 368 -17.86 -9.96 21.68
N LYS A 369 -17.46 -10.45 22.86
CA LYS A 369 -17.21 -9.61 24.03
C LYS A 369 -16.05 -8.62 23.81
N CYS A 370 -15.01 -9.05 23.10
CA CYS A 370 -13.89 -8.21 22.70
C CYS A 370 -14.34 -7.09 21.74
N THR A 371 -15.04 -7.45 20.65
CA THR A 371 -15.59 -6.53 19.65
C THR A 371 -16.50 -5.49 20.30
N ALA A 372 -17.40 -5.91 21.20
CA ALA A 372 -18.31 -5.00 21.90
C ALA A 372 -17.59 -3.92 22.75
N LYS A 373 -16.36 -4.19 23.21
CA LYS A 373 -15.58 -3.26 24.04
C LYS A 373 -14.50 -2.52 23.26
N ARG A 374 -13.95 -3.14 22.21
CA ARG A 374 -12.69 -2.73 21.56
C ARG A 374 -12.78 -2.71 20.02
N MET A 375 -13.98 -2.85 19.45
CA MET A 375 -14.30 -2.89 18.00
C MET A 375 -13.73 -4.08 17.21
N VAL A 376 -12.68 -4.74 17.68
CA VAL A 376 -12.05 -5.92 17.05
C VAL A 376 -12.22 -7.17 17.94
N PRO A 377 -12.18 -8.40 17.39
CA PRO A 377 -11.85 -8.76 16.00
C PRO A 377 -12.95 -8.45 14.97
N ASP A 378 -12.52 -8.29 13.72
CA ASP A 378 -13.34 -8.43 12.53
C ASP A 378 -13.55 -9.92 12.21
N TYR A 379 -14.57 -10.25 11.42
CA TYR A 379 -14.96 -11.63 11.15
C TYR A 379 -14.86 -11.99 9.67
N ILE A 380 -14.31 -13.17 9.38
CA ILE A 380 -14.36 -13.81 8.05
C ILE A 380 -15.16 -15.09 8.16
N SER A 381 -16.03 -15.37 7.17
CA SER A 381 -16.73 -16.65 7.09
C SER A 381 -15.90 -17.65 6.30
N GLU A 382 -15.47 -18.76 6.93
CA GLU A 382 -14.78 -19.85 6.24
C GLU A 382 -15.62 -20.38 5.09
N LYS A 383 -16.92 -20.60 5.34
CA LYS A 383 -17.88 -21.06 4.34
C LYS A 383 -17.84 -20.21 3.07
N LYS A 384 -17.88 -18.87 3.19
CA LYS A 384 -17.85 -17.97 2.04
C LYS A 384 -16.48 -17.88 1.39
N MET A 385 -15.40 -18.01 2.17
CA MET A 385 -14.06 -18.13 1.60
C MET A 385 -13.94 -19.36 0.70
N LYS A 386 -14.39 -20.54 1.17
CA LYS A 386 -14.40 -21.78 0.39
C LYS A 386 -15.37 -21.76 -0.80
N GLU A 387 -16.39 -20.89 -0.77
CA GLU A 387 -17.30 -20.64 -1.89
C GLU A 387 -16.64 -19.78 -2.99
N TYR A 388 -15.92 -18.74 -2.60
CA TYR A 388 -15.43 -17.71 -3.53
C TYR A 388 -13.97 -17.84 -3.94
N LYS A 389 -13.11 -18.44 -3.10
CA LYS A 389 -11.67 -18.50 -3.32
C LYS A 389 -11.26 -19.85 -3.89
N LEU A 390 -11.60 -20.06 -5.15
CA LEU A 390 -11.37 -21.32 -5.85
C LEU A 390 -10.02 -21.32 -6.56
N SER A 391 -9.01 -22.00 -6.00
CA SER A 391 -7.77 -22.26 -6.74
C SER A 391 -8.03 -23.15 -7.95
N LYS A 392 -7.08 -23.19 -8.89
CA LYS A 392 -7.22 -24.00 -10.11
C LYS A 392 -7.49 -25.47 -9.76
N GLY A 393 -8.62 -25.99 -10.24
CA GLY A 393 -9.05 -27.36 -10.01
C GLY A 393 -10.06 -27.53 -8.87
N GLU A 394 -10.26 -26.49 -8.05
CA GLU A 394 -11.22 -26.54 -6.94
C GLU A 394 -12.66 -26.32 -7.36
N THR A 395 -13.57 -26.74 -6.50
CA THR A 395 -15.02 -26.62 -6.67
C THR A 395 -15.63 -25.78 -5.55
N GLU A 396 -16.80 -25.19 -5.81
CA GLU A 396 -17.52 -24.38 -4.82
C GLU A 396 -17.73 -25.14 -3.50
N GLY A 397 -17.29 -24.54 -2.39
CA GLY A 397 -17.34 -25.15 -1.06
C GLY A 397 -16.07 -25.91 -0.65
N ASN A 398 -15.16 -26.16 -1.60
CA ASN A 398 -13.84 -26.78 -1.38
C ASN A 398 -12.67 -25.82 -1.65
N GLY A 399 -12.95 -24.53 -1.88
CA GLY A 399 -11.90 -23.53 -2.06
C GLY A 399 -11.06 -23.26 -0.81
N ASP A 400 -10.25 -22.22 -0.89
CA ASP A 400 -9.25 -21.88 0.11
C ASP A 400 -9.73 -20.83 1.11
N CYS A 401 -9.18 -20.86 2.32
CA CYS A 401 -9.39 -19.84 3.33
C CYS A 401 -8.05 -19.23 3.75
N TYR A 402 -7.90 -17.92 3.55
CA TYR A 402 -6.71 -17.13 3.90
C TYR A 402 -7.12 -15.69 4.20
N THR A 403 -6.25 -14.95 4.89
CA THR A 403 -6.54 -13.55 5.25
C THR A 403 -6.32 -12.57 4.10
N CYS A 404 -6.93 -11.39 4.20
CA CYS A 404 -6.51 -10.24 3.41
C CYS A 404 -5.15 -9.71 3.86
N MET A 405 -4.42 -9.08 2.94
CA MET A 405 -3.23 -8.27 3.19
C MET A 405 -3.66 -6.90 3.75
N GLY A 406 -3.10 -6.51 4.90
CA GLY A 406 -3.41 -5.26 5.58
C GLY A 406 -4.90 -5.13 5.91
N CYS A 407 -5.54 -4.06 5.42
CA CYS A 407 -6.95 -3.75 5.67
C CYS A 407 -7.93 -4.81 5.15
N ARG A 408 -7.89 -5.05 3.82
CA ARG A 408 -8.88 -5.84 3.07
C ARG A 408 -8.45 -6.23 1.64
N SER A 409 -7.17 -6.14 1.31
CA SER A 409 -6.68 -6.55 -0.02
C SER A 409 -6.55 -8.06 -0.07
N PHE A 410 -7.54 -8.75 -0.65
CA PHE A 410 -7.47 -10.21 -0.80
C PHE A 410 -6.67 -10.57 -2.04
N LEU A 411 -5.76 -11.53 -1.87
CA LEU A 411 -5.15 -12.19 -3.02
C LEU A 411 -6.23 -12.82 -3.91
N THR A 412 -5.87 -12.95 -5.18
CA THR A 412 -6.56 -13.85 -6.10
C THR A 412 -6.23 -15.30 -5.72
N PRO A 413 -7.16 -16.25 -5.95
CA PRO A 413 -6.88 -17.67 -5.76
C PRO A 413 -5.66 -18.13 -6.57
N ASP A 414 -4.95 -19.14 -6.07
CA ASP A 414 -3.82 -19.72 -6.77
C ASP A 414 -4.26 -20.30 -8.12
N ARG A 415 -3.74 -19.73 -9.21
CA ARG A 415 -4.07 -20.14 -10.59
C ARG A 415 -3.17 -21.24 -11.14
N SER A 416 -2.06 -21.53 -10.46
CA SER A 416 -1.13 -22.58 -10.89
C SER A 416 -1.70 -23.97 -10.53
N GLY A 417 -2.42 -24.06 -9.40
CA GLY A 417 -2.86 -25.33 -8.82
C GLY A 417 -1.73 -26.13 -8.16
N ASN A 418 -0.52 -25.55 -8.07
CA ASN A 418 0.68 -26.19 -7.57
C ASN A 418 1.60 -25.20 -6.83
N GLY A 419 1.04 -24.15 -6.20
CA GLY A 419 1.85 -23.21 -5.41
C GLY A 419 2.91 -22.45 -6.23
N PHE A 420 2.62 -22.17 -7.50
CA PHE A 420 3.48 -21.49 -8.46
C PHE A 420 4.82 -22.19 -8.70
N ASP A 421 4.85 -23.53 -8.65
CA ASP A 421 6.03 -24.36 -8.91
C ASP A 421 7.25 -23.93 -8.07
N ASN A 422 6.99 -23.46 -6.85
CA ASN A 422 7.98 -22.88 -5.93
C ASN A 422 8.85 -21.77 -6.53
N VAL A 423 8.29 -20.90 -7.38
CA VAL A 423 9.01 -19.78 -7.99
C VAL A 423 9.74 -18.87 -6.96
N ALA A 424 9.25 -18.83 -5.72
CA ALA A 424 9.80 -18.04 -4.62
C ALA A 424 10.88 -18.76 -3.78
N ASN A 425 11.23 -20.01 -4.10
CA ASN A 425 12.17 -20.84 -3.33
C ASN A 425 11.78 -20.97 -1.83
N ALA A 426 10.48 -21.02 -1.52
CA ALA A 426 10.00 -21.16 -0.15
C ALA A 426 10.39 -22.54 0.41
N GLY A 427 10.87 -22.57 1.65
CA GLY A 427 11.23 -23.81 2.34
C GLY A 427 10.03 -24.60 2.86
N ASN A 428 8.87 -23.95 3.01
CA ASN A 428 7.58 -24.60 3.30
C ASN A 428 6.70 -24.79 2.05
N TYR A 429 7.31 -24.97 0.88
CA TYR A 429 6.58 -25.31 -0.33
C TYR A 429 6.09 -26.78 -0.29
N GLU A 430 4.82 -26.98 -0.62
CA GLU A 430 4.20 -28.30 -0.72
C GLU A 430 3.64 -28.51 -2.13
N PRO A 431 4.21 -29.44 -2.93
CA PRO A 431 3.67 -29.76 -4.26
C PRO A 431 2.20 -30.19 -4.19
N GLY A 432 1.41 -29.70 -5.12
CA GLY A 432 -0.01 -29.97 -5.29
C GLY A 432 -0.92 -29.11 -4.39
N LYS A 433 -0.36 -28.17 -3.62
CA LYS A 433 -1.13 -27.28 -2.75
C LYS A 433 -1.03 -25.82 -3.19
N PRO A 434 -2.11 -25.04 -3.04
CA PRO A 434 -2.09 -23.61 -3.31
C PRO A 434 -1.19 -22.87 -2.30
N LYS A 435 -0.57 -21.77 -2.74
CA LYS A 435 0.32 -20.94 -1.90
C LYS A 435 -0.22 -19.52 -1.76
N TYR A 436 -0.32 -19.03 -0.52
CA TYR A 436 -0.82 -17.69 -0.19
C TYR A 436 0.18 -16.86 0.61
N TYR A 437 0.70 -17.40 1.70
CA TYR A 437 1.75 -16.74 2.47
C TYR A 437 3.06 -16.65 1.68
N GLY A 438 3.59 -15.44 1.56
CA GLY A 438 4.73 -15.04 0.73
C GLY A 438 4.32 -14.22 -0.50
N ARG A 439 3.02 -14.10 -0.79
CA ARG A 439 2.49 -13.30 -1.91
C ARG A 439 2.18 -11.87 -1.46
N PHE A 440 2.15 -10.97 -2.44
CA PHE A 440 2.04 -9.52 -2.22
C PHE A 440 1.19 -8.79 -3.28
N ASN A 441 0.94 -7.51 -3.06
CA ASN A 441 0.26 -6.60 -3.97
C ASN A 441 1.22 -5.50 -4.46
N GLN A 442 1.18 -5.21 -5.77
CA GLN A 442 2.07 -4.25 -6.42
C GLN A 442 1.64 -2.78 -6.21
N GLY A 443 0.37 -2.54 -5.89
CA GLY A 443 -0.20 -1.20 -5.66
C GLY A 443 -1.63 -1.05 -6.17
N VAL A 444 -2.17 0.15 -5.96
CA VAL A 444 -3.58 0.48 -6.22
C VAL A 444 -3.69 1.73 -7.09
N VAL A 445 -4.62 1.69 -8.05
CA VAL A 445 -5.15 2.88 -8.73
C VAL A 445 -6.66 2.82 -8.63
N THR A 446 -7.30 3.88 -8.16
CA THR A 446 -8.75 3.91 -7.96
C THR A 446 -9.45 4.76 -9.00
N ILE A 447 -10.51 4.22 -9.61
CA ILE A 447 -11.43 4.99 -10.45
C ILE A 447 -12.47 5.73 -9.60
N ASN A 448 -12.75 6.98 -9.93
CA ASN A 448 -13.83 7.76 -9.33
C ASN A 448 -15.15 7.50 -10.09
N LEU A 449 -15.99 6.57 -9.59
CA LEU A 449 -17.27 6.23 -10.25
C LEU A 449 -18.28 7.39 -10.23
N VAL A 450 -18.10 8.38 -9.35
CA VAL A 450 -18.96 9.56 -9.30
C VAL A 450 -18.70 10.43 -10.52
N ASP A 451 -17.43 10.63 -10.86
CA ASP A 451 -16.97 11.45 -11.97
C ASP A 451 -17.38 10.89 -13.35
N VAL A 452 -17.05 9.62 -13.67
CA VAL A 452 -18.12 8.62 -13.86
C VAL A 452 -19.45 9.09 -14.43
N ALA A 453 -20.42 8.98 -13.52
CA ALA A 453 -21.80 9.28 -13.71
C ALA A 453 -22.08 10.76 -14.02
N LEU A 454 -21.37 11.69 -13.36
CA LEU A 454 -21.64 13.12 -13.52
C LEU A 454 -21.27 13.60 -14.93
N SER A 455 -20.15 13.12 -15.48
CA SER A 455 -19.72 13.44 -16.84
C SER A 455 -20.65 12.88 -17.91
N ALA A 456 -21.35 11.79 -17.58
CA ALA A 456 -22.33 11.16 -18.47
C ALA A 456 -23.67 11.90 -18.50
N GLU A 457 -23.97 12.80 -17.55
CA GLU A 457 -25.22 13.57 -17.49
C GLU A 457 -26.50 12.73 -17.61
N ARG A 458 -26.49 11.51 -17.03
CA ARG A 458 -27.56 10.49 -17.11
C ARG A 458 -27.78 9.84 -18.47
N ASP A 459 -26.90 10.07 -19.45
CA ASP A 459 -26.89 9.33 -20.70
C ASP A 459 -26.20 7.97 -20.51
N MET A 460 -26.89 6.86 -20.81
CA MET A 460 -26.33 5.51 -20.60
C MET A 460 -25.24 5.17 -21.58
N ASP A 461 -25.39 5.56 -22.85
CA ASP A 461 -24.42 5.22 -23.88
C ASP A 461 -23.13 5.99 -23.61
N LYS A 462 -23.26 7.28 -23.28
CA LYS A 462 -22.14 8.12 -22.86
C LYS A 462 -21.47 7.57 -21.60
N PHE A 463 -22.24 7.10 -20.61
CA PHE A 463 -21.67 6.52 -19.38
C PHE A 463 -20.73 5.37 -19.65
N TRP A 464 -21.13 4.40 -20.48
CA TRP A 464 -20.29 3.23 -20.75
C TRP A 464 -19.03 3.58 -21.55
N GLU A 465 -19.13 4.51 -22.50
CA GLU A 465 -17.97 5.04 -23.25
C GLU A 465 -16.94 5.69 -22.31
N ILE A 466 -17.41 6.63 -21.50
CA ILE A 466 -16.63 7.35 -20.48
C ILE A 466 -16.02 6.40 -19.45
N PHE A 467 -16.77 5.38 -19.05
CA PHE A 467 -16.32 4.41 -18.07
C PHE A 467 -15.16 3.58 -18.61
N ASP A 468 -15.28 3.08 -19.83
CA ASP A 468 -14.22 2.32 -20.48
C ASP A 468 -12.95 3.17 -20.71
N GLU A 469 -13.10 4.44 -21.10
CA GLU A 469 -11.98 5.38 -21.23
C GLU A 469 -11.21 5.55 -19.92
N ARG A 470 -11.92 5.80 -18.81
CA ARG A 470 -11.31 5.96 -17.48
C ARG A 470 -10.73 4.65 -16.94
N LEU A 471 -11.31 3.51 -17.29
CA LEU A 471 -10.73 2.19 -16.96
C LEU A 471 -9.40 1.97 -17.69
N GLU A 472 -9.28 2.41 -18.93
CA GLU A 472 -8.02 2.34 -19.68
C GLU A 472 -6.95 3.27 -19.08
N LEU A 473 -7.33 4.47 -18.61
CA LEU A 473 -6.43 5.33 -17.83
C LEU A 473 -5.93 4.62 -16.55
N CYS A 474 -6.83 3.96 -15.83
CA CYS A 474 -6.44 3.17 -14.65
C CYS A 474 -5.49 2.04 -15.02
N HIS A 475 -5.75 1.31 -16.11
CA HIS A 475 -4.90 0.21 -16.57
C HIS A 475 -3.49 0.69 -16.88
N ARG A 476 -3.34 1.76 -17.65
CA ARG A 476 -2.03 2.37 -17.95
C ARG A 476 -1.31 2.85 -16.69
N ALA A 477 -2.03 3.40 -15.71
CA ALA A 477 -1.45 3.78 -14.43
C ALA A 477 -1.01 2.56 -13.59
N LEU A 478 -1.77 1.47 -13.61
CA LEU A 478 -1.38 0.20 -12.98
C LEU A 478 -0.16 -0.42 -13.67
N ARG A 479 -0.06 -0.33 -14.99
CA ARG A 479 1.12 -0.74 -15.77
C ARG A 479 2.37 0.00 -15.33
N CYS A 480 2.30 1.32 -15.13
CA CYS A 480 3.43 2.09 -14.59
C CYS A 480 3.94 1.52 -13.25
N ARG A 481 3.04 1.03 -12.38
CA ARG A 481 3.45 0.36 -11.14
C ARG A 481 4.15 -0.95 -11.34
N HIS A 482 3.59 -1.79 -12.20
CA HIS A 482 4.19 -3.06 -12.53
C HIS A 482 5.60 -2.86 -13.11
N GLU A 483 5.72 -1.96 -14.08
CA GLU A 483 6.98 -1.63 -14.75
C GLU A 483 7.99 -0.99 -13.81
N ARG A 484 7.55 -0.25 -12.80
CA ARG A 484 8.42 0.30 -11.75
C ARG A 484 9.15 -0.79 -10.96
N LEU A 485 8.53 -1.95 -10.78
CA LEU A 485 9.11 -3.08 -10.05
C LEU A 485 10.01 -3.98 -10.92
N LEU A 486 9.87 -3.92 -12.25
CA LEU A 486 10.70 -4.73 -13.15
C LEU A 486 12.18 -4.38 -13.03
N GLY A 487 13.03 -5.40 -12.98
CA GLY A 487 14.48 -5.26 -12.82
C GLY A 487 14.95 -5.06 -11.38
N THR A 488 14.03 -4.92 -10.41
CA THR A 488 14.38 -4.78 -8.99
C THR A 488 15.10 -6.03 -8.52
N THR A 489 16.28 -5.86 -7.93
CA THR A 489 17.05 -6.97 -7.35
C THR A 489 16.59 -7.28 -5.94
N SER A 490 16.80 -8.52 -5.51
CA SER A 490 16.49 -8.99 -4.16
C SER A 490 17.20 -8.18 -3.07
N ASP A 491 18.31 -7.51 -3.41
CA ASP A 491 19.09 -6.66 -2.50
C ASP A 491 18.35 -5.38 -2.08
N ALA A 492 17.33 -4.96 -2.84
CA ALA A 492 16.54 -3.77 -2.51
C ALA A 492 15.81 -3.90 -1.16
N ALA A 493 15.41 -5.12 -0.80
CA ALA A 493 14.80 -5.44 0.49
C ALA A 493 15.06 -6.91 0.87
N PRO A 494 16.25 -7.23 1.44
CA PRO A 494 16.65 -8.62 1.66
C PRO A 494 15.70 -9.42 2.55
N ILE A 495 15.07 -8.80 3.56
CA ILE A 495 14.10 -9.48 4.42
C ILE A 495 12.90 -10.03 3.63
N LEU A 496 12.46 -9.28 2.61
CA LEU A 496 11.37 -9.66 1.71
C LEU A 496 11.81 -10.76 0.76
N TRP A 497 12.90 -10.51 0.04
CA TRP A 497 13.23 -11.27 -1.16
C TRP A 497 14.23 -12.40 -0.94
N GLN A 498 15.08 -12.34 0.07
CA GLN A 498 16.16 -13.30 0.32
C GLN A 498 15.90 -14.19 1.54
N TYR A 499 15.18 -13.67 2.53
CA TYR A 499 15.13 -14.27 3.87
C TYR A 499 13.74 -14.74 4.31
N GLY A 500 12.87 -15.03 3.35
CA GLY A 500 11.69 -15.86 3.56
C GLY A 500 10.40 -15.12 3.87
N ALA A 501 10.40 -13.79 3.99
CA ALA A 501 9.12 -13.07 4.20
C ALA A 501 8.21 -13.21 2.96
N LEU A 502 8.77 -13.01 1.76
CA LEU A 502 8.09 -13.23 0.47
C LEU A 502 8.79 -14.29 -0.39
N ALA A 503 10.13 -14.35 -0.37
CA ALA A 503 10.92 -15.30 -1.15
C ALA A 503 12.29 -15.60 -0.50
N ARG A 504 13.00 -16.59 -1.06
CA ARG A 504 14.41 -16.92 -0.78
C ARG A 504 15.23 -16.89 -2.07
N LEU A 505 15.26 -15.73 -2.71
CA LEU A 505 16.05 -15.46 -3.89
C LEU A 505 17.52 -15.30 -3.54
N GLU A 506 18.39 -15.59 -4.50
CA GLU A 506 19.82 -15.32 -4.35
C GLU A 506 20.09 -13.81 -4.35
N LYS A 507 21.25 -13.42 -3.78
CA LYS A 507 21.69 -12.01 -3.81
C LYS A 507 21.84 -11.52 -5.24
N GLY A 508 21.31 -10.33 -5.54
CA GLY A 508 21.29 -9.75 -6.89
C GLY A 508 20.27 -10.38 -7.86
N GLU A 509 19.55 -11.44 -7.47
CA GLU A 509 18.50 -12.02 -8.32
C GLU A 509 17.33 -11.06 -8.48
N LYS A 510 16.75 -10.96 -9.67
CA LYS A 510 15.60 -10.08 -9.95
C LYS A 510 14.30 -10.70 -9.45
N ILE A 511 13.38 -9.84 -8.99
CA ILE A 511 12.05 -10.27 -8.52
C ILE A 511 11.05 -10.49 -9.66
N ASP A 512 11.42 -10.21 -10.92
CA ASP A 512 10.51 -10.18 -12.09
C ASP A 512 9.59 -11.38 -12.18
N LYS A 513 10.10 -12.59 -11.92
CA LYS A 513 9.30 -13.85 -11.94
C LYS A 513 8.12 -13.86 -10.96
N LEU A 514 8.18 -13.07 -9.89
CA LEU A 514 7.14 -12.93 -8.87
C LEU A 514 6.08 -11.88 -9.24
N LEU A 515 6.31 -11.10 -10.31
CA LEU A 515 5.38 -10.07 -10.79
C LEU A 515 4.34 -10.61 -11.78
N TYR A 516 4.50 -11.86 -12.23
CA TYR A 516 3.66 -12.52 -13.23
C TYR A 516 3.05 -13.83 -12.71
N GLY A 517 2.18 -14.44 -13.52
CA GLY A 517 1.70 -15.81 -13.29
C GLY A 517 0.77 -15.96 -12.10
N GLY A 518 0.28 -14.87 -11.53
CA GLY A 518 -0.61 -14.86 -10.37
C GLY A 518 0.08 -14.80 -9.01
N TYR A 519 1.42 -14.77 -8.95
CA TYR A 519 2.12 -14.74 -7.66
C TYR A 519 1.82 -13.45 -6.89
N SER A 520 1.97 -12.29 -7.52
CA SER A 520 1.52 -11.02 -6.96
C SER A 520 0.24 -10.52 -7.64
N THR A 521 -0.48 -9.67 -6.93
CA THR A 521 -1.71 -9.00 -7.41
C THR A 521 -1.48 -7.53 -7.69
N ILE A 522 -2.33 -6.92 -8.49
CA ILE A 522 -2.37 -5.46 -8.67
C ILE A 522 -3.84 -4.99 -8.68
N SER A 523 -4.13 -3.87 -8.02
CA SER A 523 -5.49 -3.54 -7.62
C SER A 523 -6.10 -2.40 -8.44
N LEU A 524 -7.17 -2.71 -9.18
CA LEU A 524 -8.11 -1.71 -9.68
C LEU A 524 -9.07 -1.36 -8.54
N GLY A 525 -8.82 -0.23 -7.90
CA GLY A 525 -9.67 0.34 -6.87
C GLY A 525 -10.93 0.97 -7.46
N TYR A 526 -12.03 1.01 -6.71
CA TYR A 526 -13.22 1.79 -7.06
C TYR A 526 -13.75 2.57 -5.85
N ALA A 527 -14.44 3.67 -6.12
CA ALA A 527 -15.03 4.57 -5.15
C ALA A 527 -16.41 5.08 -5.61
N GLY A 528 -17.34 5.30 -4.68
CA GLY A 528 -18.57 6.05 -4.96
C GLY A 528 -19.64 5.31 -5.76
N LEU A 529 -19.78 3.98 -5.63
CA LEU A 529 -20.80 3.20 -6.35
C LEU A 529 -22.23 3.67 -6.02
N TYR A 530 -22.50 4.03 -4.75
CA TYR A 530 -23.82 4.56 -4.37
C TYR A 530 -24.12 5.86 -5.12
N GLU A 531 -23.21 6.82 -5.07
CA GLU A 531 -23.35 8.14 -5.67
C GLU A 531 -23.42 8.06 -7.19
N CYS A 532 -22.59 7.20 -7.80
CA CYS A 532 -22.61 6.87 -9.22
C CYS A 532 -24.00 6.41 -9.66
N VAL A 533 -24.54 5.37 -9.00
CA VAL A 533 -25.85 4.81 -9.35
C VAL A 533 -26.97 5.83 -9.09
N LYS A 534 -26.87 6.59 -7.99
CA LYS A 534 -27.84 7.63 -7.64
C LYS A 534 -27.86 8.76 -8.66
N ALA A 535 -26.70 9.18 -9.15
CA ALA A 535 -26.58 10.23 -10.16
C ALA A 535 -27.21 9.79 -11.50
N MET A 536 -26.94 8.56 -11.94
CA MET A 536 -27.43 8.01 -13.20
C MET A 536 -28.92 7.68 -13.19
N THR A 537 -29.40 7.04 -12.12
CA THR A 537 -30.76 6.45 -12.09
C THR A 537 -31.75 7.25 -11.25
N GLY A 538 -31.27 8.09 -10.32
CA GLY A 538 -32.11 8.71 -9.29
C GLY A 538 -32.43 7.81 -8.09
N HIS A 539 -31.95 6.57 -8.06
CA HIS A 539 -32.25 5.56 -7.01
C HIS A 539 -30.98 5.08 -6.28
N SER A 540 -31.13 4.49 -5.09
CA SER A 540 -30.01 3.84 -4.39
C SER A 540 -29.56 2.59 -5.16
N HIS A 541 -28.26 2.26 -5.12
CA HIS A 541 -27.76 0.99 -5.66
C HIS A 541 -28.40 -0.27 -5.04
N THR A 542 -29.03 -0.14 -3.87
CA THR A 542 -29.78 -1.20 -3.19
C THR A 542 -31.27 -1.25 -3.56
N ASP A 543 -31.78 -0.27 -4.31
CA ASP A 543 -33.17 -0.27 -4.77
C ASP A 543 -33.33 -1.28 -5.91
N ARG A 544 -34.42 -2.04 -5.89
CA ARG A 544 -34.68 -3.13 -6.87
C ARG A 544 -34.55 -2.69 -8.33
N GLU A 545 -34.88 -1.45 -8.63
CA GLU A 545 -34.85 -0.86 -9.97
C GLU A 545 -33.43 -0.50 -10.44
N ALA A 546 -32.49 -0.24 -9.53
CA ALA A 546 -31.13 0.21 -9.84
C ALA A 546 -30.02 -0.80 -9.49
N THR A 547 -30.30 -1.81 -8.65
CA THR A 547 -29.36 -2.90 -8.36
C THR A 547 -28.82 -3.60 -9.62
N PRO A 548 -29.62 -3.87 -10.68
CA PRO A 548 -29.07 -4.44 -11.91
C PRO A 548 -27.99 -3.57 -12.56
N PHE A 549 -28.17 -2.25 -12.56
CA PHE A 549 -27.16 -1.31 -13.08
C PHE A 549 -25.90 -1.31 -12.20
N ALA A 550 -26.05 -1.25 -10.88
CA ALA A 550 -24.93 -1.33 -9.94
C ALA A 550 -24.09 -2.60 -10.14
N LEU A 551 -24.75 -3.76 -10.30
CA LEU A 551 -24.07 -5.03 -10.60
C LEU A 551 -23.41 -5.03 -11.97
N ALA A 552 -24.02 -4.41 -12.99
CA ALA A 552 -23.40 -4.29 -14.31
C ALA A 552 -22.11 -3.46 -14.28
N VAL A 553 -22.08 -2.35 -13.51
CA VAL A 553 -20.86 -1.53 -13.31
C VAL A 553 -19.76 -2.37 -12.67
N MET A 554 -20.08 -3.09 -11.59
CA MET A 554 -19.13 -3.98 -10.91
C MET A 554 -18.64 -5.12 -11.83
N GLN A 555 -19.55 -5.71 -12.61
CA GLN A 555 -19.23 -6.79 -13.54
C GLN A 555 -18.30 -6.29 -14.66
N ARG A 556 -18.54 -5.10 -15.23
CA ARG A 556 -17.68 -4.52 -16.26
C ARG A 556 -16.24 -4.35 -15.79
N MET A 557 -16.02 -3.90 -14.55
CA MET A 557 -14.66 -3.80 -13.99
C MET A 557 -14.01 -5.17 -13.77
N ASN A 558 -14.79 -6.19 -13.36
CA ASN A 558 -14.30 -7.57 -13.26
C ASN A 558 -13.89 -8.11 -14.63
N ASP A 559 -14.72 -7.86 -15.66
CA ASP A 559 -14.45 -8.27 -17.04
C ASP A 559 -13.17 -7.63 -17.56
N LYS A 560 -12.97 -6.32 -17.32
CA LYS A 560 -11.72 -5.62 -17.65
C LYS A 560 -10.50 -6.18 -16.92
N CYS A 561 -10.60 -6.44 -15.62
CA CYS A 561 -9.52 -7.11 -14.89
C CYS A 561 -9.20 -8.50 -15.48
N ALA A 562 -10.20 -9.25 -15.95
CA ALA A 562 -10.00 -10.55 -16.58
C ALA A 562 -9.36 -10.43 -17.98
N GLU A 563 -9.78 -9.43 -18.77
CA GLU A 563 -9.23 -9.10 -20.08
C GLU A 563 -7.72 -8.77 -19.98
N TRP A 564 -7.35 -7.79 -19.15
CA TRP A 564 -5.95 -7.39 -18.97
C TRP A 564 -5.08 -8.53 -18.43
N LYS A 565 -5.64 -9.33 -17.51
CA LYS A 565 -4.98 -10.51 -16.95
C LYS A 565 -4.69 -11.59 -17.97
N ALA A 566 -5.63 -11.85 -18.89
CA ALA A 566 -5.44 -12.80 -19.98
C ALA A 566 -4.40 -12.28 -21.00
N ALA A 567 -4.41 -10.98 -21.28
CA ALA A 567 -3.50 -10.34 -22.23
C ALA A 567 -2.04 -10.28 -21.71
N GLU A 568 -1.85 -10.01 -20.42
CA GLU A 568 -0.53 -9.63 -19.89
C GLU A 568 0.06 -10.62 -18.88
N ASN A 569 -0.73 -11.60 -18.43
CA ASN A 569 -0.36 -12.53 -17.35
C ASN A 569 0.01 -11.83 -16.02
N ILE A 570 -0.58 -10.65 -15.79
CA ILE A 570 -0.52 -9.90 -14.53
C ILE A 570 -1.86 -10.06 -13.80
N ASP A 571 -1.85 -10.20 -12.47
CA ASP A 571 -3.06 -10.53 -11.72
C ASP A 571 -3.84 -9.29 -11.23
N TYR A 572 -4.52 -8.65 -12.18
CA TYR A 572 -5.45 -7.55 -11.89
C TYR A 572 -6.65 -8.05 -11.08
N SER A 573 -7.04 -7.27 -10.07
CA SER A 573 -8.18 -7.59 -9.20
C SER A 573 -8.92 -6.34 -8.73
N LEU A 574 -10.24 -6.46 -8.55
CA LEU A 574 -11.04 -5.37 -8.00
C LEU A 574 -10.81 -5.19 -6.52
N TYR A 575 -10.74 -3.93 -6.12
CA TYR A 575 -10.46 -3.52 -4.76
C TYR A 575 -11.46 -2.44 -4.32
N GLY A 576 -12.23 -2.73 -3.27
CA GLY A 576 -13.01 -1.68 -2.60
C GLY A 576 -12.07 -0.81 -1.79
N THR A 577 -11.62 0.31 -2.33
CA THR A 577 -10.58 1.16 -1.72
C THR A 577 -11.02 1.68 -0.35
N PRO A 578 -10.23 1.52 0.74
CA PRO A 578 -10.42 2.25 1.99
C PRO A 578 -10.08 3.72 1.75
N LEU A 579 -11.10 4.55 1.52
CA LEU A 579 -10.94 5.95 1.11
C LEU A 579 -10.88 6.88 2.33
N GLU A 580 -9.88 6.71 3.20
CA GLU A 580 -9.79 7.50 4.45
C GLU A 580 -9.67 9.01 4.19
N SER A 581 -8.74 9.41 3.31
CA SER A 581 -8.53 10.80 2.89
C SER A 581 -9.01 11.05 1.47
N THR A 582 -8.88 10.07 0.57
CA THR A 582 -9.26 10.18 -0.85
C THR A 582 -10.74 10.52 -1.06
N THR A 583 -11.63 10.17 -0.12
CA THR A 583 -13.06 10.53 -0.21
C THR A 583 -13.24 12.05 -0.36
N TYR A 584 -12.46 12.85 0.37
CA TYR A 584 -12.53 14.33 0.30
C TYR A 584 -11.87 14.91 -0.96
N LYS A 585 -10.94 14.17 -1.58
CA LYS A 585 -10.33 14.58 -2.85
C LYS A 585 -11.28 14.35 -4.03
N PHE A 586 -12.10 13.30 -3.95
CA PHE A 586 -13.08 12.97 -5.00
C PHE A 586 -14.40 13.74 -4.89
N ALA A 587 -14.79 14.13 -3.68
CA ALA A 587 -15.95 14.99 -3.43
C ALA A 587 -15.60 16.46 -3.65
#